data_AF-A0A7R9LMB8-F1
#
_entry.id   AF-A0A7R9LMB8-F1
#
_cell.length_a   1.000
_cell.length_b   1.000
_cell.length_c   1.000
_cell.angle_alpha   90.00
_cell.angle_beta   90.00
_cell.angle_gamma   90.00
#
_symmetry.space_group_name_H-M   'P 1'
#
loop_
_entity.id
_entity.type
_entity.pdbx_description
1 polymer ?
#
loop_
_entity_poly.entity_id
_entity_poly.type
_entity_poly.pdbx_seq_one_letter_code
_entity_poly.pdbx_strand_id
1 'polypeptide(L)' 'MRMGSHKDGLAHSARLADEVMWYQPEGLDWDLQPVINAASNKAVVARTLDDIISTIVTQAGEGDAVVIMSNGDIT' A
#
# COMPACT_ATOMS: atom_id res chain seq x y z
N MET A 1 -7.77 6.55 -6.76
CA MET A 1 -7.16 6.73 -8.08
C MET A 1 -7.94 5.86 -9.03
N ARG A 2 -8.84 6.44 -9.83
CA ARG A 2 -9.25 5.76 -11.07
C ARG A 2 -8.15 6.07 -12.08
N MET A 3 -7.51 5.05 -12.64
CA MET A 3 -6.98 5.02 -14.02
C MET A 3 -5.78 4.09 -14.16
N GLY A 4 -5.85 3.22 -15.18
CA GLY A 4 -4.77 2.33 -15.59
C GLY A 4 -3.51 3.00 -16.17
N SER A 5 -3.40 4.33 -16.12
CA SER A 5 -2.26 5.11 -16.67
C SER A 5 -1.22 5.54 -15.62
N HIS A 6 -1.49 5.43 -14.32
CA HIS A 6 -0.56 5.84 -13.26
C HIS A 6 0.04 4.66 -12.47
N LYS A 7 -0.22 3.41 -12.90
CA LYS A 7 0.26 2.20 -12.22
C LYS A 7 1.79 2.19 -12.10
N ASP A 8 2.47 2.53 -13.18
CA ASP A 8 3.95 2.53 -13.26
C ASP A 8 4.58 3.55 -12.29
N GLY A 9 3.83 4.59 -11.91
CA GLY A 9 4.29 5.60 -10.97
C GLY A 9 4.06 5.25 -9.49
N LEU A 10 3.26 4.22 -9.19
CA LEU A 10 2.86 3.93 -7.80
C LEU A 10 4.05 3.53 -6.93
N ALA A 11 4.87 2.57 -7.38
CA ALA A 11 6.07 2.16 -6.66
C ALA A 11 7.03 3.35 -6.43
N HIS A 12 7.23 4.16 -7.47
CA HIS A 12 8.09 5.34 -7.39
C HIS A 12 7.55 6.42 -6.43
N SER A 13 6.23 6.58 -6.35
CA SER A 13 5.59 7.58 -5.50
C SER A 13 5.80 7.29 -4.00
N ALA A 14 5.86 6.01 -3.63
CA ALA A 14 6.02 5.57 -2.25
C ALA A 14 7.48 5.23 -1.86
N ARG A 15 8.44 5.44 -2.76
CA ARG A 15 9.84 4.97 -2.62
C ARG A 15 10.61 5.53 -1.42
N LEU A 16 10.13 6.62 -0.81
CA LEU A 16 10.79 7.27 0.33
C LEU A 16 10.34 6.69 1.68
N ALA A 17 9.30 5.86 1.72
CA ALA A 17 8.90 5.16 2.93
C ALA A 17 9.81 3.94 3.18
N ASP A 18 10.04 3.59 4.43
CA ASP A 18 10.76 2.36 4.78
C ASP A 18 9.94 1.11 4.43
N GLU A 19 8.64 1.16 4.68
CA GLU A 19 7.67 0.09 4.38
C GLU A 19 6.38 0.65 3.78
N VAL A 20 5.82 -0.09 2.81
CA VAL A 20 4.58 0.27 2.12
C VAL A 20 3.62 -0.92 2.06
N MET A 21 2.41 -0.72 2.55
CA MET A 21 1.32 -1.69 2.43
C MET A 21 0.30 -1.19 1.41
N TRP A 22 0.16 -1.89 0.29
CA TRP A 22 -0.85 -1.59 -0.73
C TRP A 22 -2.11 -2.40 -0.48
N TYR A 23 -3.25 -1.72 -0.36
CA TYR A 23 -4.55 -2.39 -0.21
C TYR A 23 -5.13 -2.77 -1.58
N GLN A 24 -5.40 -4.07 -1.78
CA GLN A 24 -6.11 -4.59 -2.94
C GLN A 24 -7.44 -5.24 -2.50
N PRO A 25 -8.57 -4.52 -2.59
CA PRO A 25 -9.87 -5.08 -2.24
C PRO A 25 -10.28 -6.20 -3.21
N GLU A 26 -11.19 -7.05 -2.76
CA GLU A 26 -11.89 -7.99 -3.63
C GLU A 26 -12.65 -7.22 -4.72
N GLY A 27 -12.54 -7.67 -5.97
CA GLY A 27 -13.18 -7.00 -7.11
C GLY A 27 -12.40 -5.84 -7.73
N LEU A 28 -11.15 -5.57 -7.29
CA LEU A 28 -10.29 -4.65 -8.05
C LEU A 28 -9.93 -5.28 -9.41
N ASP A 29 -10.28 -4.60 -10.50
CA ASP A 29 -10.09 -5.06 -11.89
C ASP A 29 -8.61 -5.24 -12.32
N TRP A 30 -7.65 -5.04 -11.43
CA TRP A 30 -6.23 -5.13 -11.73
C TRP A 30 -5.39 -5.54 -10.53
N ASP A 31 -4.23 -6.12 -10.83
CA ASP A 31 -3.30 -6.66 -9.85
C ASP A 31 -2.25 -5.63 -9.40
N LEU A 32 -2.05 -5.50 -8.08
CA LEU A 32 -1.00 -4.68 -7.49
C LEU A 32 0.35 -5.40 -7.42
N GLN A 33 0.43 -6.70 -7.68
CA GLN A 33 1.70 -7.43 -7.64
C GLN A 33 2.82 -6.81 -8.50
N PRO A 34 2.56 -6.29 -9.72
CA PRO A 34 3.59 -5.58 -10.49
C PRO A 34 4.14 -4.33 -9.79
N VAL A 35 3.35 -3.66 -8.96
CA VAL A 35 3.79 -2.50 -8.17
C VAL A 35 4.79 -2.95 -7.10
N ILE A 36 4.52 -4.08 -6.44
CA ILE A 36 5.45 -4.66 -5.47
C ILE A 36 6.76 -5.05 -6.12
N ASN A 37 6.70 -5.70 -7.29
CA ASN A 37 7.89 -6.14 -8.01
C ASN A 37 8.77 -4.96 -8.47
N ALA A 38 8.18 -3.78 -8.65
CA ALA A 38 8.88 -2.55 -9.04
C ALA A 38 9.35 -1.69 -7.84
N ALA A 39 8.98 -2.06 -6.62
CA ALA A 39 9.33 -1.30 -5.42
C ALA A 39 10.81 -1.49 -5.06
N SER A 40 11.47 -0.39 -4.67
CA SER A 40 12.85 -0.40 -4.17
C SER A 40 12.95 -0.55 -2.64
N ASN A 41 11.81 -0.45 -1.95
CA ASN A 41 11.65 -0.55 -0.50
C ASN A 41 10.82 -1.78 -0.13
N LYS A 42 10.63 -2.03 1.18
CA LYS A 42 9.78 -3.14 1.65
C LYS A 42 8.34 -2.83 1.28
N ALA A 43 7.74 -3.62 0.38
CA ALA A 43 6.37 -3.42 -0.06
C ALA A 43 5.59 -4.73 -0.07
N VAL A 44 4.32 -4.68 0.34
CA VAL A 44 3.41 -5.84 0.36
C VAL A 44 2.03 -5.46 -0.16
N VAL A 45 1.29 -6.44 -0.70
CA VAL A 45 -0.14 -6.31 -0.97
C VAL A 45 -0.92 -6.94 0.18
N ALA A 46 -1.81 -6.17 0.79
CA ALA A 46 -2.79 -6.66 1.75
C ALA A 46 -4.18 -6.78 1.08
N ARG A 47 -4.95 -7.78 1.48
CA ARG A 47 -6.27 -8.08 0.90
C ARG A 47 -7.42 -7.55 1.75
N THR A 48 -7.18 -7.31 3.04
CA THR A 48 -8.15 -6.74 3.97
C THR A 48 -7.55 -5.56 4.72
N LEU A 49 -8.41 -4.67 5.23
CA LEU A 49 -7.98 -3.61 6.14
C LEU A 49 -7.52 -4.18 7.48
N ASP A 50 -8.13 -5.25 7.95
CA ASP A 50 -7.75 -5.93 9.20
C ASP A 50 -6.30 -6.43 9.16
N ASP A 51 -5.83 -6.95 8.02
CA ASP A 51 -4.43 -7.36 7.85
C ASP A 51 -3.47 -6.17 7.98
N ILE A 52 -3.85 -5.02 7.41
CA ILE A 52 -3.07 -3.78 7.48
C ILE A 52 -3.02 -3.28 8.93
N ILE A 53 -4.18 -3.19 9.58
CA ILE A 53 -4.30 -2.72 10.97
C ILE A 53 -3.50 -3.64 11.90
N SER A 54 -3.67 -4.95 11.79
CA SER A 54 -2.95 -5.95 12.58
C SER A 54 -1.43 -5.83 12.41
N THR A 55 -0.97 -5.62 11.18
CA THR A 55 0.44 -5.40 10.87
C THR A 55 0.98 -4.14 11.54
N ILE A 56 0.27 -3.01 11.39
CA ILE A 56 0.67 -1.73 11.99
C ILE A 56 0.73 -1.86 13.52
N VAL A 57 -0.32 -2.42 14.14
CA VAL A 57 -0.38 -2.59 15.60
C VAL A 57 0.74 -3.48 16.13
N THR A 58 1.17 -4.47 15.35
CA THR A 58 2.21 -5.42 15.75
C THR A 58 3.62 -4.88 15.51
N GLN A 59 3.84 -4.08 14.45
CA GLN A 59 5.17 -3.69 13.99
C GLN A 59 5.55 -2.24 14.33
N ALA A 60 4.59 -1.31 14.38
CA ALA A 60 4.90 0.09 14.66
C ALA A 60 5.30 0.30 16.12
N GLY A 61 6.41 1.00 16.33
CA GLY A 61 6.97 1.32 17.64
C GLY A 61 6.97 2.82 17.96
N GLU A 62 7.54 3.16 19.12
CA GLU A 62 7.78 4.56 19.48
C GLU A 62 8.78 5.20 18.49
N GLY A 63 8.40 6.35 17.93
CA GLY A 63 9.21 7.08 16.94
C GLY A 63 8.82 6.82 15.49
N ASP A 64 8.00 5.81 15.21
CA ASP A 64 7.51 5.52 13.87
C ASP A 64 6.36 6.48 13.47
N ALA A 65 6.25 6.74 12.18
CA ALA A 65 5.16 7.51 11.60
C ALA A 65 4.38 6.66 10.59
N VAL A 66 3.07 6.55 10.80
CA VAL A 66 2.16 5.86 9.89
C VAL A 66 1.40 6.88 9.07
N VAL A 67 1.56 6.86 7.74
CA VAL A 67 0.85 7.74 6.81
C VAL A 67 -0.15 6.92 5.99
N ILE A 68 -1.44 7.22 6.15
CA ILE A 68 -2.52 6.58 5.40
C ILE A 68 -2.89 7.45 4.20
N MET A 69 -2.78 6.91 2.98
CA MET A 69 -3.16 7.60 1.75
C MET A 69 -4.31 6.88 1.06
N SER A 70 -5.41 7.59 0.81
CA SER A 70 -6.54 7.09 0.02
C SER A 70 -7.08 8.18 -0.89
N ASN A 71 -7.80 7.78 -1.93
CA ASN A 71 -8.46 8.67 -2.87
C ASN A 71 -10.00 8.58 -2.77
N GLY A 72 -10.51 8.09 -1.65
CA GLY A 72 -11.93 7.85 -1.37
C GLY A 72 -12.10 7.34 0.07
N ASP A 73 -13.32 6.96 0.44
CA ASP A 73 -13.57 6.47 1.80
C ASP A 73 -12.75 5.22 2.11
N ILE A 74 -12.15 5.22 3.30
CA ILE A 74 -11.54 4.07 3.96
C ILE A 74 -12.55 3.65 5.02
N THR A 75 -13.45 2.75 4.67
CA THR A 75 -14.46 2.17 5.56
C THR A 75 -14.43 0.67 5.47
#